data_AF-A0A940IHZ4-F1
#
_entry.id   AF-A0A940IHZ4-F1
#
_cell.length_a   1.000
_cell.length_b   1.000
_cell.length_c   1.000
_cell.angle_alpha   90.00
_cell.angle_beta   90.00
_cell.angle_gamma   90.00
#
_symmetry.space_group_name_H-M   'P 1'
#
loop_
_entity.id
_entity.type
_entity.pdbx_description
1 polymer ?
#
loop_
_entity_poly.entity_id
_entity_poly.type
_entity_poly.pdbx_seq_one_letter_code
_entity_poly.pdbx_strand_id
1 'polypeptide(L)' 'MNLHIINVIIGREYMTRVKKKSFLLTTFLGPVFFAAMCILPSVIMFMTKDKGKEVAVVDQSGIVMPYMVSDETTKYTDYT' A
#
# COMPACT_ATOMS: atom_id res chain seq x y z
N MET A 1 -20.96 43.61 9.99
CA MET A 1 -20.99 42.52 8.99
C MET A 1 -22.42 42.00 8.89
N ASN A 2 -23.01 41.89 7.70
CA ASN A 2 -24.43 41.58 7.56
C ASN A 2 -24.66 40.06 7.44
N LEU A 3 -25.12 39.43 8.53
CA LEU A 3 -25.36 37.99 8.63
C LEU A 3 -26.44 37.49 7.67
N HIS A 4 -27.44 38.33 7.35
CA HIS A 4 -28.51 37.96 6.43
C HIS A 4 -27.99 37.73 5.01
N ILE A 5 -27.10 38.61 4.53
CA ILE A 5 -26.50 38.50 3.19
C ILE A 5 -25.66 37.21 3.09
N ILE A 6 -24.90 36.88 4.15
CA ILE A 6 -24.05 35.68 4.19
C ILE A 6 -24.88 34.40 4.07
N ASN A 7 -26.00 34.29 4.79
CA ASN A 7 -26.87 33.12 4.71
C ASN A 7 -27.46 32.91 3.31
N VAL A 8 -27.84 34.00 2.62
CA VAL A 8 -28.34 33.93 1.24
C VAL A 8 -27.27 33.41 0.29
N ILE A 9 -26.02 33.87 0.44
CA ILE A 9 -24.89 33.41 -0.38
C ILE A 9 -24.60 31.93 -0.14
N ILE A 10 -24.55 31.49 1.13
CA ILE A 10 -24.31 30.08 1.49
C ILE A 10 -25.39 29.18 0.88
N GLY A 11 -26.67 29.55 0.98
CA GLY A 11 -27.76 28.76 0.41
C GLY A 11 -27.64 28.58 -1.11
N ARG A 12 -27.29 29.66 -1.83
CA ARG A 12 -27.07 29.60 -3.29
C ARG A 12 -25.88 28.72 -3.66
N GLU A 13 -24.77 28.88 -2.95
CA GLU A 13 -23.54 28.12 -3.22
C GLU A 13 -23.72 26.63 -2.91
N TYR A 14 -24.42 26.30 -1.82
CA TYR A 14 -24.77 24.93 -1.47
C TYR A 14 -25.62 24.26 -2.56
N MET A 15 -26.65 24.95 -3.06
CA MET A 15 -27.55 24.40 -4.09
C MET A 15 -26.83 24.18 -5.44
N THR A 16 -25.88 25.05 -5.77
CA THR A 16 -25.23 25.07 -7.09
C THR A 16 -23.92 24.27 -7.15
N ARG A 17 -23.21 24.11 -6.02
CA ARG A 17 -21.93 23.38 -5.97
C ARG A 17 -21.99 22.17 -5.08
N VAL A 18 -22.34 22.34 -3.79
CA VAL A 18 -22.22 21.27 -2.79
C VAL A 18 -23.17 20.11 -3.06
N LYS A 19 -24.39 20.38 -3.54
CA LYS A 19 -25.39 19.35 -3.86
C LYS A 19 -25.10 18.59 -5.16
N LYS A 20 -24.09 18.99 -5.95
CA LYS A 20 -23.74 18.26 -7.18
C LYS A 20 -23.11 16.92 -6.82
N LYS A 21 -23.52 15.86 -7.55
CA LYS A 21 -22.96 14.51 -7.37
C LYS A 21 -21.45 14.46 -7.54
N SER A 22 -20.91 15.24 -8.49
CA SER A 22 -19.47 15.32 -8.72
C SER A 22 -18.71 15.94 -7.55
N PHE A 23 -19.29 16.97 -6.89
CA PHE A 23 -18.69 17.59 -5.71
C PHE A 23 -18.63 16.61 -4.55
N LEU A 24 -19.76 15.96 -4.22
CA LEU A 24 -19.81 14.97 -3.16
C LEU A 24 -18.85 13.81 -3.43
N LEU A 25 -18.83 13.31 -4.66
CA LEU A 25 -17.93 12.22 -5.05
C LEU A 25 -16.47 12.59 -4.79
N THR A 26 -16.00 13.75 -5.27
CA THR A 26 -14.60 14.14 -5.10
C THR A 26 -14.26 14.50 -3.66
N THR A 27 -15.19 15.10 -2.90
CA THR A 27 -15.00 15.41 -1.47
C THR A 27 -14.82 14.16 -0.62
N PHE A 28 -15.47 13.04 -0.95
CA PHE A 28 -15.24 11.77 -0.24
C PHE A 28 -14.08 10.97 -0.85
N LEU A 29 -13.98 10.95 -2.18
CA LEU A 29 -12.96 10.20 -2.88
C LEU A 29 -11.55 10.72 -2.60
N GLY A 30 -11.38 12.05 -2.50
CA GLY A 30 -10.07 12.67 -2.22
C GLY A 30 -9.46 12.17 -0.91
N PRO A 31 -10.13 12.33 0.26
CA PRO A 31 -9.65 11.82 1.54
C PRO A 31 -9.42 10.31 1.55
N VAL A 32 -10.31 9.51 0.95
CA VAL A 32 -10.15 8.05 0.88
C VAL A 32 -8.94 7.67 0.03
N PHE A 33 -8.75 8.34 -1.11
CA PHE A 33 -7.60 8.12 -1.98
C PHE A 33 -6.29 8.48 -1.27
N PHE A 34 -6.24 9.62 -0.56
CA PHE A 34 -5.08 10.00 0.24
C PHE A 34 -4.77 8.98 1.33
N ALA A 35 -5.79 8.52 2.08
CA ALA A 35 -5.61 7.49 3.09
C ALA A 35 -5.07 6.18 2.48
N ALA A 36 -5.61 5.77 1.33
CA ALA A 36 -5.13 4.61 0.60
C ALA A 36 -3.67 4.79 0.17
N MET A 37 -3.28 5.94 -0.40
CA MET A 37 -1.89 6.21 -0.79
C MET A 37 -0.91 6.14 0.38
N CYS A 38 -1.31 6.60 1.57
CA CYS A 38 -0.48 6.50 2.77
C CYS A 38 -0.32 5.05 3.26
N ILE A 39 -1.38 4.26 3.21
CA ILE A 39 -1.42 2.89 3.79
C ILE A 39 -0.89 1.84 2.80
N LEU A 40 -1.09 2.03 1.49
CA LEU A 40 -0.78 1.08 0.43
C LEU A 40 0.65 0.55 0.49
N PRO A 41 1.71 1.39 0.55
CA PRO A 41 3.08 0.89 0.59
C PRO A 41 3.38 0.02 1.80
N SER A 42 2.87 0.41 2.98
CA SER A 42 3.05 -0.37 4.22
C SER A 42 2.36 -1.73 4.13
N VAL A 43 1.16 -1.78 3.55
CA VAL A 43 0.43 -3.03 3.33
C VAL A 43 1.16 -3.92 2.32
N ILE A 44 1.67 -3.36 1.22
CA ILE A 44 2.48 -4.10 0.24
C ILE A 44 3.73 -4.68 0.90
N MET A 45 4.44 -3.88 1.71
CA MET A 45 5.63 -4.33 2.42
C MET A 45 5.32 -5.46 3.39
N PHE A 46 4.22 -5.35 4.16
CA PHE A 46 3.79 -6.39 5.09
C PHE A 46 3.43 -7.70 4.37
N MET A 47 2.75 -7.62 3.23
CA MET A 47 2.40 -8.80 2.42
C MET A 47 3.62 -9.42 1.74
N THR A 48 4.66 -8.64 1.44
CA THR A 48 5.91 -9.10 0.84
C THR A 48 6.86 -9.68 1.90
N LYS A 49 6.32 -10.37 2.92
CA LYS A 49 7.11 -11.11 3.91
C LYS A 49 8.18 -11.92 3.16
N ASP A 50 9.44 -11.66 3.51
CA ASP A 50 10.59 -12.29 2.87
C ASP A 50 10.43 -13.81 3.03
N LYS A 51 9.99 -14.48 1.96
CA LYS A 51 10.02 -15.93 1.90
C LYS A 51 11.50 -16.23 1.83
N GLY A 52 12.09 -16.65 2.95
CA GLY A 52 13.53 -16.90 3.07
C GLY A 52 14.10 -17.49 1.78
N LYS A 53 15.24 -16.96 1.35
CA LYS A 53 15.85 -17.23 0.04
C LYS A 53 16.18 -18.71 -0.05
N GLU A 54 15.50 -19.42 -0.95
CA GLU A 54 15.87 -20.79 -1.27
C GLU A 54 16.95 -20.78 -2.35
N VAL A 55 18.10 -21.36 -2.05
CA VAL A 55 19.25 -21.45 -2.93
C VAL A 55 19.45 -22.90 -3.32
N ALA A 56 19.23 -23.19 -4.60
CA ALA A 56 19.58 -24.48 -5.19
C ALA A 56 21.09 -24.55 -5.43
N VAL A 57 21.72 -25.58 -4.88
CA VAL A 57 23.17 -25.81 -4.99
C VAL A 57 23.38 -27.08 -5.79
N VAL A 58 24.24 -26.99 -6.82
CA VAL A 58 24.70 -28.14 -7.59
C VAL A 58 26.18 -28.32 -7.30
N ASP A 59 26.51 -29.30 -6.47
CA ASP A 59 27.87 -29.62 -6.04
C ASP A 59 28.26 -31.03 -6.49
N GLN A 60 28.77 -31.12 -7.71
CA GLN A 60 29.26 -32.38 -8.29
C GLN A 60 30.46 -32.97 -7.52
N SER A 61 31.15 -32.16 -6.71
CA SER A 61 32.32 -32.59 -5.94
C SER A 61 31.94 -33.17 -4.57
N GLY A 62 30.77 -32.79 -4.03
CA GLY A 62 30.31 -33.13 -2.68
C GLY A 62 31.12 -32.50 -1.54
N ILE A 63 32.06 -31.60 -1.85
CA ILE A 63 32.96 -30.99 -0.87
C ILE A 63 32.31 -29.77 -0.21
N VAL A 64 31.47 -29.03 -0.94
CA VAL A 64 31.01 -27.69 -0.57
C VAL A 64 29.67 -27.74 0.19
N MET A 65 28.74 -28.59 -0.24
CA MET A 65 27.40 -28.70 0.37
C MET A 65 27.41 -28.94 1.90
N PRO A 66 28.28 -29.81 2.46
CA PRO A 66 28.30 -30.06 3.91
C PRO A 66 28.68 -28.85 4.78
N TYR A 67 29.34 -27.83 4.20
CA TYR A 67 29.72 -26.61 4.90
C TYR A 67 28.65 -25.50 4.80
N MET A 68 27.55 -25.73 4.06
CA MET A 68 26.46 -24.76 3.93
C MET A 68 25.45 -24.94 5.07
N VAL A 69 25.25 -23.88 5.85
CA VAL A 69 24.32 -23.87 6.98
C VAL A 69 23.09 -23.06 6.58
N SER A 70 21.91 -23.69 6.65
CA SER A 70 20.64 -23.00 6.44
C SER A 70 20.23 -22.24 7.70
N ASP A 71 19.73 -21.03 7.54
CA ASP A 71 19.18 -20.19 8.62
C ASP A 71 17.72 -19.80 8.33
N GLU A 72 17.15 -18.94 9.17
CA GLU A 72 15.75 -18.47 9.01
C GLU A 72 15.54 -17.65 7.73
N THR A 73 16.61 -17.12 7.14
CA THR A 73 16.60 -16.21 5.99
C THR A 73 17.04 -16.87 4.69
N THR A 74 17.85 -17.94 4.75
CA THR A 74 18.43 -18.61 3.58
C THR A 74 18.44 -20.13 3.80
N LYS A 75 17.81 -20.85 2.88
CA LYS A 75 17.76 -22.32 2.87
C LYS A 75 18.53 -22.86 1.67
N TYR A 76 19.51 -23.72 1.93
CA TYR A 76 20.28 -24.40 0.90
C TYR A 76 19.69 -25.79 0.64
N THR A 77 19.39 -26.08 -0.61
CA THR A 77 18.85 -27.39 -1.05
C THR A 77 19.80 -27.96 -2.11
N ASP A 78 20.21 -29.22 -1.93
CA ASP A 78 21.04 -29.94 -2.91
C ASP A 78 20.18 -30.42 -4.09
N TYR A 79 20.68 -30.18 -5.30
CA TYR A 79 20.04 -30.53 -6.57
C TYR A 79 20.97 -31.30 -7.52
N THR A 80 22.08 -31.83 -7.00
CA THR A 80 23.03 -32.67 -7.74
C THR A 80 22.45 -34.01 -8.15
#